data_AF-A0A7S4Q373-F1
#
_entry.id   AF-A0A7S4Q373-F1
#
_cell.length_a   1.000
_cell.length_b   1.000
_cell.length_c   1.000
_cell.angle_alpha   90.00
_cell.angle_beta   90.00
_cell.angle_gamma   90.00
#
_symmetry.space_group_name_H-M   'P 1'
#
loop_
_entity.id
_entity.type
_entity.pdbx_description
1 polymer ?
#
loop_
_entity_poly.entity_id
_entity_poly.type
_entity_poly.pdbx_seq_one_letter_code
_entity_poly.pdbx_strand_id
1 'polypeptide(L)'
;GGTMASDSSLHAPALHFEVVGGEIPLETNWRWRPLLSFNPVHGNVVGSDGWTVFCINPLDGSYRTVYQAPRENMHFISCIHPRTGDIVLGVHETLDIVFYSLNVDTGQLSEVSLDGLDLWGCVPRRLIVLANGDWCVFVENVDSEDVFEAGYFSSSGAYLGWGYPTVLTDSLSSGGAPANCTGVFDADGDCITAYFFEKKESEILAGSPDSSGCVDGVAAHARFKNMRLPVVNSRYLFVRADGAESWEWRLARLDLQTLEVQSLRMIGLDHNEVLAYCISEGDMFAIRSCASPASSAEAAKVHFLRASLGTGDSVPRLVAAIASVDLKAPVQPLTFRLADGAALQVDRRTLVARSEYFQRMLSSGLREDRSSEVDLTEDSDADEASLSVLLRFVLCDAWEGPHDDAELAFRVWGLADRYQLPKLLHLAEAHLHRLLSPSTVLSFLGRVAGSGGSLEEACWMLLDRKGSAILEEHEDDLDAIIAQNAKLAKRLILWRSGCSASAKRAR
;
A
#
# COMPACT_ATOMS: atom_id res chain seq x y z
N GLY A 1 0.97 38.15 21.55
CA GLY A 1 1.08 38.21 20.08
C GLY A 1 0.62 36.87 19.56
N GLY A 2 -0.51 36.83 18.87
CA GLY A 2 -1.02 35.60 18.28
C GLY A 2 -0.25 35.30 17.00
N THR A 3 0.52 34.22 16.99
CA THR A 3 1.12 33.66 15.78
C THR A 3 -0.01 33.02 14.97
N MET A 4 -0.32 33.62 13.82
CA MET A 4 -1.04 32.93 12.75
C MET A 4 -0.20 31.72 12.35
N ALA A 5 -0.59 30.52 12.79
CA ALA A 5 -0.12 29.29 12.19
C ALA A 5 -0.61 29.32 10.74
N SER A 6 0.30 29.57 9.80
CA SER A 6 0.03 29.39 8.38
C SER A 6 -0.40 27.94 8.17
N ASP A 7 -1.56 27.74 7.55
CA ASP A 7 -2.18 26.44 7.33
C ASP A 7 -1.42 25.66 6.24
N SER A 8 -0.17 25.28 6.54
CA SER A 8 0.72 24.52 5.66
C SER A 8 0.26 23.07 5.45
N SER A 9 -0.83 22.67 6.12
CA SER A 9 -1.42 21.33 6.04
C SER A 9 -2.00 21.00 4.65
N LEU A 10 -2.40 22.02 3.88
CA LEU A 10 -3.07 21.84 2.58
C LEU A 10 -2.13 21.35 1.46
N HIS A 11 -0.81 21.39 1.64
CA HIS A 11 0.17 21.00 0.63
C HIS A 11 0.96 19.74 0.98
N ALA A 12 0.62 19.05 2.08
CA ALA A 12 1.28 17.81 2.44
C ALA A 12 1.03 16.73 1.35
N PRO A 13 2.08 16.03 0.88
CA PRO A 13 1.92 14.93 -0.06
C PRO A 13 1.00 13.85 0.53
N ALA A 14 0.09 13.33 -0.29
CA ALA A 14 -0.89 12.36 0.14
C ALA A 14 -0.57 10.94 -0.35
N LEU A 15 -0.67 9.97 0.55
CA LEU A 15 -0.67 8.54 0.24
C LEU A 15 -2.12 8.06 0.18
N HIS A 16 -2.55 7.61 -0.99
CA HIS A 16 -3.87 7.05 -1.20
C HIS A 16 -3.81 5.54 -1.01
N PHE A 17 -4.36 5.07 0.10
CA PHE A 17 -4.52 3.65 0.37
C PHE A 17 -5.81 3.14 -0.25
N GLU A 18 -5.68 2.06 -1.01
CA GLU A 18 -6.78 1.28 -1.54
C GLU A 18 -6.77 -0.12 -0.94
N VAL A 19 -7.95 -0.71 -0.75
CA VAL A 19 -8.07 -2.10 -0.36
C VAL A 19 -7.70 -2.97 -1.56
N VAL A 20 -6.78 -3.90 -1.36
CA VAL A 20 -6.36 -4.85 -2.38
C VAL A 20 -6.83 -6.24 -1.97
N GLY A 21 -7.67 -6.85 -2.79
CA GLY A 21 -8.22 -8.19 -2.56
C GLY A 21 -9.35 -8.24 -1.52
N GLY A 22 -9.58 -9.45 -1.00
CA GLY A 22 -10.63 -9.74 -0.03
C GLY A 22 -10.22 -9.54 1.43
N GLU A 23 -11.13 -9.89 2.35
CA GLU A 23 -10.82 -9.96 3.78
C GLU A 23 -9.87 -11.13 4.07
N ILE A 24 -8.83 -10.87 4.85
CA ILE A 24 -7.91 -11.90 5.34
C ILE A 24 -8.37 -12.30 6.76
N PRO A 25 -8.70 -13.57 7.00
CA PRO A 25 -8.97 -14.06 8.34
C PRO A 25 -7.64 -14.20 9.10
N LEU A 26 -7.54 -13.58 10.27
CA LEU A 26 -6.45 -13.83 11.20
C LEU A 26 -6.96 -14.72 12.34
N GLU A 27 -6.16 -15.71 12.75
CA GLU A 27 -6.47 -16.56 13.89
C GLU A 27 -6.10 -15.79 15.17
N THR A 28 -6.90 -14.80 15.54
CA THR A 28 -6.47 -13.81 16.53
C THR A 28 -6.38 -14.30 17.96
N ASN A 29 -5.22 -14.10 18.56
CA ASN A 29 -5.11 -13.33 19.80
C ASN A 29 -4.64 -11.90 19.47
N TRP A 30 -5.58 -10.95 19.37
CA TRP A 30 -5.35 -9.54 18.99
C TRP A 30 -4.38 -8.78 19.90
N ARG A 31 -3.96 -9.37 21.03
CA ARG A 31 -2.93 -8.79 21.90
C ARG A 31 -1.58 -8.67 21.20
N TRP A 32 -1.35 -9.43 20.13
CA TRP A 32 -0.12 -9.36 19.34
C TRP A 32 -0.38 -8.61 18.05
N ARG A 33 0.44 -7.59 17.80
CA ARG A 33 0.39 -6.84 16.55
C ARG A 33 0.92 -7.75 15.44
N PRO A 34 0.15 -7.98 14.36
CA PRO A 34 0.67 -8.73 13.24
C PRO A 34 1.94 -8.05 12.73
N LEU A 35 2.91 -8.85 12.30
CA LEU A 35 4.10 -8.34 11.63
C LEU A 35 3.86 -8.39 10.13
N LEU A 36 4.36 -7.38 9.42
CA LEU A 36 4.28 -7.31 7.97
C LEU A 36 5.67 -6.98 7.42
N SER A 37 6.12 -7.70 6.40
CA SER A 37 7.40 -7.45 5.75
C SER A 37 7.28 -7.70 4.24
N PHE A 38 7.92 -6.85 3.44
CA PHE A 38 7.99 -7.06 2.00
C PHE A 38 9.14 -8.00 1.65
N ASN A 39 8.87 -9.02 0.83
CA ASN A 39 9.85 -9.96 0.33
C ASN A 39 10.28 -9.56 -1.09
N PRO A 40 11.45 -8.92 -1.26
CA PRO A 40 11.87 -8.45 -2.57
C PRO A 40 12.23 -9.58 -3.55
N VAL A 41 12.59 -10.76 -3.04
CA VAL A 41 12.98 -11.92 -3.87
C VAL A 41 11.77 -12.52 -4.56
N HIS A 42 10.68 -12.73 -3.82
CA HIS A 42 9.45 -13.32 -4.35
C HIS A 42 8.42 -12.27 -4.81
N GLY A 43 8.67 -10.98 -4.56
CA GLY A 43 7.75 -9.89 -4.89
C GLY A 43 6.42 -9.99 -4.15
N ASN A 44 6.42 -10.56 -2.95
CA ASN A 44 5.22 -10.74 -2.13
C ASN A 44 5.33 -10.02 -0.78
N VAL A 45 4.20 -9.89 -0.09
CA VAL A 45 4.16 -9.40 1.29
C VAL A 45 3.97 -10.58 2.21
N VAL A 46 4.83 -10.73 3.20
CA VAL A 46 4.74 -11.75 4.23
C VAL A 46 4.15 -11.11 5.48
N GLY A 47 3.19 -11.80 6.09
CA GLY A 47 2.71 -11.44 7.43
C GLY A 47 2.72 -12.61 8.40
N SER A 48 2.68 -12.29 9.69
CA SER A 48 2.48 -13.27 10.76
C SER A 48 1.54 -12.70 11.82
N ASP A 49 0.61 -13.51 12.30
CA ASP A 49 -0.27 -13.21 13.44
C ASP A 49 0.23 -13.85 14.76
N GLY A 50 1.43 -14.41 14.76
CA GLY A 50 2.04 -15.13 15.89
C GLY A 50 1.88 -16.65 15.83
N TRP A 51 0.89 -17.16 15.08
CA TRP A 51 0.62 -18.59 14.92
C TRP A 51 0.63 -19.04 13.47
N THR A 52 0.34 -18.13 12.55
CA THR A 52 0.28 -18.38 11.12
C THR A 52 1.20 -17.41 10.41
N VAL A 53 2.06 -17.92 9.54
CA VAL A 53 2.77 -17.15 8.53
C VAL A 53 2.01 -17.26 7.22
N PHE A 54 1.70 -16.12 6.62
CA PHE A 54 0.99 -16.03 5.36
C PHE A 54 1.74 -15.14 4.36
N CYS A 55 1.55 -15.42 3.09
CA CYS A 55 2.01 -14.59 1.99
C CYS A 55 0.81 -13.99 1.28
N ILE A 56 0.92 -12.70 0.93
CA ILE A 56 -0.06 -11.91 0.22
C ILE A 56 0.59 -11.45 -1.09
N ASN A 57 -0.10 -11.66 -2.20
CA ASN A 57 0.27 -11.06 -3.46
C ASN A 57 -0.09 -9.55 -3.43
N PRO A 58 0.89 -8.64 -3.55
CA PRO A 58 0.65 -7.21 -3.42
C PRO A 58 -0.21 -6.61 -4.53
N LEU A 59 -0.41 -7.33 -5.64
CA LEU A 59 -1.18 -6.84 -6.79
C LEU A 59 -2.68 -7.07 -6.64
N ASP A 60 -3.08 -8.26 -6.18
CA ASP A 60 -4.48 -8.68 -6.11
C ASP A 60 -4.96 -8.99 -4.69
N GLY A 61 -4.06 -8.96 -3.70
CA GLY A 61 -4.37 -9.20 -2.29
C GLY A 61 -4.72 -10.65 -1.99
N SER A 62 -4.58 -11.56 -2.96
CA SER A 62 -4.73 -12.99 -2.73
C SER A 62 -3.68 -13.43 -1.71
N TYR A 63 -4.09 -14.25 -0.75
CA TYR A 63 -3.20 -14.73 0.31
C TYR A 63 -3.20 -16.25 0.38
N ARG A 64 -2.10 -16.79 0.90
CA ARG A 64 -1.96 -18.20 1.25
C ARG A 64 -1.23 -18.36 2.57
N THR A 65 -1.65 -19.34 3.37
CA THR A 65 -0.87 -19.79 4.53
C THR A 65 0.37 -20.53 4.04
N VAL A 66 1.53 -20.15 4.59
CA VAL A 66 2.83 -20.78 4.32
C VAL A 66 3.19 -21.74 5.45
N TYR A 67 2.96 -21.32 6.68
CA TYR A 67 3.29 -22.09 7.87
C TYR A 67 2.27 -21.82 8.97
N GLN A 68 1.93 -22.85 9.73
CA GLN A 68 1.09 -22.75 10.92
C GLN A 68 1.83 -23.45 12.06
N ALA A 69 2.16 -22.69 13.10
CA ALA A 69 2.83 -23.22 14.27
C ALA A 69 1.87 -24.06 15.12
N PRO A 70 2.38 -25.06 15.86
CA PRO A 70 1.64 -25.67 16.95
C PRO A 70 1.18 -24.58 17.93
N ARG A 71 -0.02 -24.71 18.51
CA ARG A 71 -0.61 -23.69 19.41
C ARG A 71 0.22 -23.39 20.66
N GLU A 72 1.15 -24.27 21.01
CA GLU A 72 2.05 -24.12 22.15
C GLU A 72 3.27 -23.24 21.82
N ASN A 73 3.58 -23.06 20.53
CA ASN A 73 4.75 -22.34 20.05
C ASN A 73 4.32 -21.06 19.35
N MET A 74 4.62 -19.92 19.97
CA MET A 74 4.43 -18.63 19.33
C MET A 74 5.68 -18.28 18.52
N HIS A 75 5.50 -17.66 17.36
CA HIS A 75 6.60 -17.21 16.53
C HIS A 75 6.47 -15.75 16.14
N PHE A 76 7.56 -15.15 15.71
CA PHE A 76 7.58 -13.81 15.10
C PHE A 76 8.52 -13.82 13.88
N ILE A 77 8.20 -12.98 12.90
CA ILE A 77 9.08 -12.77 11.75
C ILE A 77 10.25 -11.90 12.21
N SER A 78 11.45 -12.48 12.19
CA SER A 78 12.66 -11.75 12.54
C SER A 78 13.18 -10.94 11.36
N CYS A 79 13.37 -11.59 10.22
CA CYS A 79 13.84 -10.97 8.98
C CYS A 79 13.51 -11.82 7.75
N ILE A 80 13.79 -11.29 6.56
CA ILE A 80 13.73 -12.01 5.28
C ILE A 80 15.16 -12.10 4.74
N HIS A 81 15.59 -13.30 4.38
CA HIS A 81 16.91 -13.51 3.82
C HIS A 81 17.01 -12.85 2.43
N PRO A 82 17.91 -11.87 2.21
CA PRO A 82 17.90 -11.00 1.04
C PRO A 82 18.23 -11.71 -0.28
N ARG A 83 18.82 -12.91 -0.23
CA ARG A 83 19.17 -13.69 -1.43
C ARG A 83 18.16 -14.78 -1.77
N THR A 84 17.66 -15.49 -0.75
CA THR A 84 16.78 -16.64 -0.97
C THR A 84 15.31 -16.27 -0.83
N GLY A 85 15.00 -15.17 -0.14
CA GLY A 85 13.63 -14.81 0.20
C GLY A 85 13.04 -15.66 1.34
N ASP A 86 13.82 -16.56 1.94
CA ASP A 86 13.36 -17.35 3.08
C ASP A 86 13.07 -16.43 4.28
N ILE A 87 12.04 -16.78 5.06
CA ILE A 87 11.66 -16.02 6.24
C ILE A 87 12.39 -16.62 7.43
N VAL A 88 13.09 -15.80 8.20
CA VAL A 88 13.63 -16.25 9.48
C VAL A 88 12.60 -15.98 10.57
N LEU A 89 12.15 -17.06 11.21
CA LEU A 89 11.22 -17.04 12.34
C LEU A 89 12.00 -17.19 13.64
N GLY A 90 11.72 -16.35 14.63
CA GLY A 90 12.04 -16.64 16.02
C GLY A 90 10.86 -17.36 16.66
N VAL A 91 11.08 -18.52 17.26
CA VAL A 91 10.06 -19.33 17.93
C VAL A 91 10.39 -19.37 19.42
N HIS A 92 9.42 -18.98 20.25
CA HIS A 92 9.57 -19.08 21.70
C HIS A 92 9.32 -20.51 22.16
N GLU A 93 10.36 -21.14 22.72
CA GLU A 93 10.30 -22.50 23.28
C GLU A 93 10.67 -22.47 24.76
N THR A 94 9.67 -22.52 25.63
CA THR A 94 9.78 -22.52 27.11
C THR A 94 10.52 -21.31 27.73
N LEU A 95 11.84 -21.23 27.55
CA LEU A 95 12.73 -20.18 28.05
C LEU A 95 13.74 -19.68 26.99
N ASP A 96 13.80 -20.31 25.82
CA ASP A 96 14.73 -19.97 24.74
C ASP A 96 13.98 -19.51 23.49
N ILE A 97 14.69 -18.79 22.62
CA ILE A 97 14.22 -18.45 21.28
C ILE A 97 15.06 -19.24 20.27
N VAL A 98 14.41 -20.12 19.52
CA VAL A 98 15.03 -20.88 18.44
C VAL A 98 14.71 -20.21 17.11
N PHE A 99 15.71 -20.07 16.24
CA PHE A 99 15.50 -19.50 14.91
C PHE A 99 15.34 -20.58 13.85
N TYR A 100 14.37 -20.39 12.97
CA TYR A 100 14.14 -21.26 11.82
C TYR A 100 14.12 -20.45 10.54
N SER A 101 14.74 -20.97 9.49
CA SER A 101 14.54 -20.51 8.11
C SER A 101 13.36 -21.26 7.51
N LEU A 102 12.32 -20.52 7.16
CA LEU A 102 11.11 -20.97 6.49
C LEU A 102 11.20 -20.66 5.00
N ASN A 103 11.23 -21.71 4.17
CA ASN A 103 11.14 -21.54 2.74
C ASN A 103 9.72 -21.16 2.33
N VAL A 104 9.58 -19.99 1.69
CA VAL A 104 8.27 -19.40 1.39
C VAL A 104 7.48 -20.24 0.37
N ASP A 105 8.17 -20.86 -0.57
CA ASP A 105 7.53 -21.62 -1.65
C ASP A 105 7.07 -23.00 -1.17
N THR A 106 7.88 -23.69 -0.37
CA THR A 106 7.61 -25.08 0.05
C THR A 106 6.95 -25.16 1.43
N GLY A 107 7.03 -24.11 2.26
CA GLY A 107 6.63 -24.15 3.67
C GLY A 107 7.57 -24.96 4.57
N GLN A 108 8.73 -25.39 4.05
CA GLN A 108 9.69 -26.19 4.80
C GLN A 108 10.45 -25.33 5.81
N LEU A 109 10.51 -25.79 7.06
CA LEU A 109 11.37 -25.23 8.10
C LEU A 109 12.72 -25.95 8.15
N SER A 110 13.76 -25.15 8.38
CA SER A 110 15.11 -25.62 8.71
C SER A 110 15.64 -24.79 9.87
N GLU A 111 16.21 -25.44 10.86
CA GLU A 111 16.78 -24.73 12.02
C GLU A 111 17.99 -23.89 11.60
N VAL A 112 18.05 -22.65 12.08
CA VAL A 112 19.21 -21.77 11.92
C VAL A 112 20.14 -22.03 13.09
N SER A 113 21.18 -22.82 12.86
CA SER A 113 22.22 -23.07 13.87
C SER A 113 22.96 -21.76 14.17
N LEU A 114 22.99 -21.43 15.46
CA LEU A 114 23.77 -20.34 16.05
C LEU A 114 24.94 -20.91 16.86
N ASP A 115 25.62 -21.95 16.34
CA ASP A 115 26.68 -22.65 17.06
C ASP A 115 27.81 -21.70 17.51
N GLY A 116 28.24 -21.85 18.78
CA GLY A 116 29.34 -21.08 19.36
C GLY A 116 28.91 -19.86 20.19
N LEU A 117 27.61 -19.64 20.36
CA LEU A 117 27.03 -18.63 21.24
C LEU A 117 26.88 -19.17 22.67
N ASP A 118 27.73 -18.71 23.58
CA ASP A 118 27.48 -18.84 25.03
C ASP A 118 26.53 -17.70 25.45
N LEU A 119 25.24 -17.88 25.16
CA LEU A 119 24.16 -16.93 25.48
C LEU A 119 23.69 -17.06 26.93
N TRP A 120 24.52 -17.52 27.85
CA TRP A 120 24.08 -17.73 29.21
C TRP A 120 23.61 -16.41 29.84
N GLY A 121 22.30 -16.30 30.10
CA GLY A 121 21.65 -15.07 30.59
C GLY A 121 21.25 -14.07 29.50
N CYS A 122 21.27 -14.43 28.20
CA CYS A 122 20.88 -13.57 27.10
C CYS A 122 19.79 -14.23 26.22
N VAL A 123 18.77 -13.48 25.84
CA VAL A 123 17.67 -13.95 24.97
C VAL A 123 17.79 -13.26 23.61
N PRO A 124 18.01 -13.99 22.51
CA PRO A 124 18.15 -13.39 21.19
C PRO A 124 16.79 -12.88 20.70
N ARG A 125 16.64 -11.57 20.58
CA ARG A 125 15.37 -10.91 20.21
C ARG A 125 15.18 -10.78 18.71
N ARG A 126 16.27 -10.60 17.96
CA ARG A 126 16.18 -10.32 16.52
C ARG A 126 17.43 -10.74 15.77
N LEU A 127 17.23 -11.42 14.66
CA LEU A 127 18.21 -11.68 13.61
C LEU A 127 18.05 -10.66 12.47
N ILE A 128 19.16 -10.11 12.00
CA ILE A 128 19.25 -9.29 10.79
C ILE A 128 20.23 -9.96 9.85
N VAL A 129 19.87 -10.12 8.58
CA VAL A 129 20.82 -10.57 7.56
C VAL A 129 21.54 -9.36 7.00
N LEU A 130 22.86 -9.43 6.90
CA LEU A 130 23.72 -8.42 6.29
C LEU A 130 23.78 -8.63 4.77
N ALA A 131 24.14 -7.59 4.01
CA ALA A 131 24.16 -7.63 2.54
C ALA A 131 25.13 -8.69 1.97
N ASN A 132 26.21 -8.97 2.69
CA ASN A 132 27.18 -10.01 2.34
C ASN A 132 26.66 -11.44 2.62
N GLY A 133 25.48 -11.59 3.24
CA GLY A 133 24.86 -12.86 3.63
C GLY A 133 25.18 -13.28 5.07
N ASP A 134 25.97 -12.49 5.79
CA ASP A 134 26.27 -12.69 7.20
C ASP A 134 25.06 -12.32 8.07
N TRP A 135 25.10 -12.65 9.36
CA TRP A 135 24.02 -12.41 10.30
C TRP A 135 24.45 -11.48 11.43
N CYS A 136 23.52 -10.68 11.92
CA CYS A 136 23.65 -9.91 13.16
C CYS A 136 22.52 -10.36 14.08
N VAL A 137 22.85 -10.83 15.28
CA VAL A 137 21.89 -11.23 16.30
C VAL A 137 21.88 -10.14 17.38
N PHE A 138 20.70 -9.57 17.62
CA PHE A 138 20.43 -8.71 18.77
C PHE A 138 19.99 -9.58 19.93
N VAL A 139 20.70 -9.48 21.04
CA VAL A 139 20.39 -10.19 22.28
C VAL A 139 20.04 -9.20 23.37
N GLU A 140 19.04 -9.55 24.15
CA GLU A 140 18.67 -8.84 25.37
C GLU A 140 19.25 -9.59 26.56
N ASN A 141 19.96 -8.88 27.42
CA ASN A 141 20.47 -9.47 28.65
C ASN A 141 19.34 -9.62 29.68
N VAL A 142 19.08 -10.83 30.14
CA VAL A 142 17.98 -11.16 31.06
C VAL A 142 18.17 -10.52 32.44
N ASP A 143 19.42 -10.24 32.83
CA ASP A 143 19.75 -9.66 34.14
C ASP A 143 19.76 -8.12 34.13
N SER A 144 19.69 -7.49 32.96
CA SER A 144 19.63 -6.04 32.81
C SER A 144 18.65 -5.67 31.70
N GLU A 145 17.46 -5.20 32.08
CA GLU A 145 16.37 -4.83 31.15
C GLU A 145 16.80 -3.80 30.08
N ASP A 146 17.95 -3.14 30.26
CA ASP A 146 18.37 -1.97 29.47
C ASP A 146 19.63 -2.21 28.60
N VAL A 147 20.20 -3.42 28.55
CA VAL A 147 21.43 -3.68 27.76
C VAL A 147 21.17 -4.66 26.62
N PHE A 148 21.12 -4.10 25.42
CA PHE A 148 21.15 -4.87 24.18
C PHE A 148 22.59 -4.99 23.67
N GLU A 149 23.03 -6.22 23.43
CA GLU A 149 24.29 -6.50 22.74
C GLU A 149 24.00 -6.97 21.31
N ALA A 150 24.81 -6.55 20.34
CA ALA A 150 24.73 -7.02 18.97
C ALA A 150 25.89 -7.98 18.69
N GLY A 151 25.58 -9.26 18.51
CA GLY A 151 26.53 -10.28 18.07
C GLY A 151 26.58 -10.36 16.56
N TYR A 152 27.77 -10.38 15.97
CA TYR A 152 27.97 -10.52 14.53
C TYR A 152 28.39 -11.95 14.20
N PHE A 153 27.85 -12.50 13.12
CA PHE A 153 28.06 -13.88 12.70
C PHE A 153 28.25 -13.93 11.19
N SER A 154 29.13 -14.78 10.71
CA SER A 154 29.26 -15.05 9.28
C SER A 154 28.05 -15.80 8.73
N SER A 155 27.91 -15.80 7.41
CA SER A 155 26.89 -16.57 6.67
C SER A 155 26.92 -18.08 6.99
N SER A 156 28.05 -18.61 7.46
CA SER A 156 28.18 -19.99 7.94
C SER A 156 27.84 -20.18 9.42
N GLY A 157 27.29 -19.15 10.09
CA GLY A 157 26.94 -19.16 11.51
C GLY A 157 28.11 -18.93 12.47
N ALA A 158 29.34 -18.76 11.98
CA ALA A 158 30.50 -18.58 12.85
C ALA A 158 30.52 -17.17 13.46
N TYR A 159 30.68 -17.09 14.79
CA TYR A 159 30.76 -15.83 15.53
C TYR A 159 31.97 -14.96 15.10
N LEU A 160 31.71 -13.69 14.83
CA LEU A 160 32.67 -12.70 14.34
C LEU A 160 33.04 -11.64 15.39
N GLY A 161 32.20 -11.41 16.41
CA GLY A 161 32.48 -10.45 17.48
C GLY A 161 31.22 -9.80 18.09
N TRP A 162 31.42 -9.01 19.14
CA TRP A 162 30.39 -8.17 19.78
C TRP A 162 30.53 -6.71 19.35
N GLY A 163 29.40 -6.00 19.33
CA GLY A 163 29.35 -4.55 19.32
C GLY A 163 28.29 -4.06 20.30
N TYR A 164 28.58 -2.96 20.98
CA TYR A 164 27.61 -2.26 21.81
C TYR A 164 26.89 -1.22 20.95
N PRO A 165 25.60 -1.39 20.65
CA PRO A 165 24.79 -0.29 20.18
C PRO A 165 24.55 0.67 21.35
N THR A 166 25.51 1.57 21.62
CA THR A 166 25.52 2.45 22.81
C THR A 166 24.35 3.47 22.87
N VAL A 167 23.40 3.43 21.94
CA VAL A 167 22.32 4.43 21.80
C VAL A 167 20.95 3.81 21.50
N LEU A 168 20.83 2.47 21.44
CA LEU A 168 19.51 1.84 21.30
C LEU A 168 18.93 1.66 22.71
N THR A 169 17.99 2.53 23.08
CA THR A 169 17.25 2.45 24.34
C THR A 169 16.29 1.26 24.34
N ASP A 170 15.55 1.07 25.44
CA ASP A 170 14.61 -0.02 25.77
C ASP A 170 13.57 -0.41 24.68
N SER A 171 13.54 0.24 23.52
CA SER A 171 12.51 0.08 22.48
C SER A 171 12.99 -0.46 21.13
N LEU A 172 14.07 -1.27 21.10
CA LEU A 172 14.55 -2.02 19.92
C LEU A 172 13.46 -2.87 19.21
N SER A 173 12.32 -3.08 19.87
CA SER A 173 11.05 -3.56 19.29
C SER A 173 10.61 -2.84 18.02
N SER A 174 11.11 -1.62 17.75
CA SER A 174 10.65 -0.80 16.64
C SER A 174 11.60 -0.75 15.44
N GLY A 175 12.87 -1.16 15.57
CA GLY A 175 13.91 -0.87 14.56
C GLY A 175 13.60 -1.35 13.13
N GLY A 176 14.02 -0.60 12.12
CA GLY A 176 13.94 -0.95 10.71
C GLY A 176 15.33 -1.24 10.15
N ALA A 177 15.48 -2.24 9.28
CA ALA A 177 16.70 -2.44 8.51
C ALA A 177 16.39 -2.26 7.01
N PRO A 178 17.20 -1.49 6.27
CA PRO A 178 17.01 -1.33 4.84
C PRO A 178 17.29 -2.67 4.15
N ALA A 179 16.72 -2.88 2.95
CA ALA A 179 16.99 -4.07 2.15
C ALA A 179 18.49 -4.24 1.79
N ASN A 180 19.27 -3.15 1.81
CA ASN A 180 20.72 -3.18 1.61
C ASN A 180 21.52 -3.43 2.90
N CYS A 181 20.85 -3.58 4.05
CA CYS A 181 21.39 -4.01 5.34
C CYS A 181 22.66 -3.25 5.79
N THR A 182 22.75 -1.96 5.47
CA THR A 182 23.91 -1.09 5.77
C THR A 182 23.92 -0.59 7.22
N GLY A 183 22.77 -0.64 7.90
CA GLY A 183 22.62 -0.24 9.29
C GLY A 183 21.25 -0.62 9.85
N VAL A 184 21.07 -0.32 11.14
CA VAL A 184 19.76 -0.37 11.82
C VAL A 184 19.29 1.05 12.06
N PHE A 185 18.05 1.32 11.70
CA PHE A 185 17.40 2.56 12.02
C PHE A 185 16.50 2.38 13.22
N ASP A 186 16.61 3.32 14.14
CA ASP A 186 15.81 3.40 15.34
C ASP A 186 15.06 4.72 15.38
N ALA A 187 13.84 4.67 15.92
CA ALA A 187 13.01 5.84 16.12
C ALA A 187 12.58 5.87 17.57
N ASP A 188 13.48 6.38 18.40
CA ASP A 188 13.26 6.51 19.83
C ASP A 188 13.09 7.98 20.24
N GLY A 189 12.14 8.20 21.15
CA GLY A 189 11.75 9.51 21.66
C GLY A 189 11.42 10.51 20.55
N ASP A 190 12.33 11.47 20.37
CA ASP A 190 12.17 12.65 19.51
C ASP A 190 13.21 12.72 18.37
N CYS A 191 14.00 11.66 18.14
CA CYS A 191 14.98 11.59 17.04
C CYS A 191 15.06 10.23 16.32
N ILE A 192 15.39 10.28 15.04
CA ILE A 192 15.65 9.10 14.21
C ILE A 192 17.16 8.90 14.18
N THR A 193 17.61 7.75 14.66
CA THR A 193 19.03 7.40 14.76
C THR A 193 19.33 6.24 13.82
N ALA A 194 20.50 6.23 13.21
CA ALA A 194 21.00 5.09 12.44
C ALA A 194 22.29 4.58 13.06
N TYR A 195 22.35 3.28 13.34
CA TYR A 195 23.59 2.59 13.65
C TYR A 195 24.14 1.95 12.37
N PHE A 196 25.29 2.42 11.91
CA PHE A 196 25.93 1.90 10.70
C PHE A 196 26.89 0.76 11.04
N PHE A 197 26.67 -0.42 10.49
CA PHE A 197 27.47 -1.61 10.81
C PHE A 197 28.94 -1.46 10.42
N GLU A 198 29.22 -0.81 9.29
CA GLU A 198 30.58 -0.60 8.79
C GLU A 198 31.38 0.33 9.71
N LYS A 199 30.75 1.42 10.18
CA LYS A 199 31.41 2.41 11.05
C LYS A 199 31.40 2.01 12.52
N LYS A 200 30.45 1.15 12.93
CA LYS A 200 30.13 0.87 14.33
C LYS A 200 29.81 2.14 15.12
N GLU A 201 29.14 3.08 14.47
CA GLU A 201 28.79 4.38 15.03
C GLU A 201 27.28 4.63 14.85
N SER A 202 26.69 5.30 15.83
CA SER A 202 25.31 5.81 15.76
C SER A 202 25.33 7.28 15.35
N GLU A 203 24.47 7.65 14.41
CA GLU A 203 24.30 9.02 13.94
C GLU A 203 22.82 9.42 14.02
N ILE A 204 22.52 10.63 14.51
CA ILE A 204 21.16 11.20 14.46
C ILE A 204 20.92 11.70 13.05
N LEU A 205 19.95 11.11 12.35
CA LEU A 205 19.58 11.51 10.99
C LEU A 205 18.60 12.68 10.98
N ALA A 206 17.62 12.67 11.88
CA ALA A 206 16.61 13.71 11.99
C ALA A 206 16.05 13.81 13.41
N GLY A 207 15.48 14.97 13.76
CA GLY A 207 14.93 15.19 15.09
C GLY A 207 15.96 15.75 16.08
N SER A 208 15.57 15.84 17.35
CA SER A 208 16.40 16.43 18.40
C SER A 208 16.04 15.81 19.76
N PRO A 209 17.00 15.18 20.47
CA PRO A 209 16.75 14.63 21.81
C PRO A 209 16.24 15.66 22.82
N ASP A 210 16.70 16.92 22.68
CA ASP A 210 16.35 18.00 23.60
C ASP A 210 15.08 18.77 23.18
N SER A 211 14.41 18.35 22.10
CA SER A 211 13.29 19.11 21.55
C SER A 211 12.28 18.21 20.86
N SER A 212 11.22 17.87 21.59
CA SER A 212 10.01 17.22 21.06
C SER A 212 9.16 18.19 20.24
N GLY A 213 8.32 17.64 19.35
CA GLY A 213 7.30 18.41 18.62
C GLY A 213 6.74 17.68 17.40
N CYS A 214 6.00 18.42 16.57
CA CYS A 214 5.37 17.89 15.36
C CYS A 214 5.66 18.86 14.21
N VAL A 215 6.92 18.88 13.75
CA VAL A 215 7.40 19.86 12.76
C VAL A 215 8.17 19.14 11.66
N ASP A 216 7.81 19.41 10.42
CA ASP A 216 8.57 19.00 9.23
C ASP A 216 9.81 19.87 9.08
N GLY A 217 10.86 19.36 8.44
CA GLY A 217 12.12 20.09 8.33
C GLY A 217 13.24 19.23 7.79
N VAL A 218 14.47 19.71 7.91
CA VAL A 218 15.66 18.98 7.45
C VAL A 218 16.51 18.60 8.65
N ALA A 219 16.85 17.32 8.76
CA ALA A 219 17.71 16.74 9.79
C ALA A 219 17.30 17.19 11.21
N ALA A 220 18.21 17.86 11.92
CA ALA A 220 18.04 18.33 13.29
C ALA A 220 16.97 19.43 13.47
N HIS A 221 16.34 19.93 12.39
CA HIS A 221 15.22 20.87 12.46
C HIS A 221 13.86 20.21 12.42
N ALA A 222 13.77 18.94 12.02
CA ALA A 222 12.54 18.17 12.18
C ALA A 222 12.25 17.96 13.67
N ARG A 223 10.97 17.84 14.05
CA ARG A 223 10.56 17.57 15.43
C ARG A 223 9.59 16.42 15.45
N PHE A 224 9.83 15.46 16.31
CA PHE A 224 8.98 14.30 16.50
C PHE A 224 8.52 14.22 17.95
N LYS A 225 7.51 13.39 18.17
CA LYS A 225 6.98 13.07 19.48
C LYS A 225 6.51 11.62 19.46
N ASN A 226 6.97 10.83 20.41
CA ASN A 226 6.55 9.43 20.61
C ASN A 226 6.59 8.60 19.31
N MET A 227 7.74 8.61 18.62
CA MET A 227 7.88 7.85 17.38
C MET A 227 7.73 6.34 17.58
N ARG A 228 7.26 5.66 16.54
CA ARG A 228 7.07 4.22 16.51
C ARG A 228 7.26 3.67 15.09
N LEU A 229 7.68 2.41 15.05
CA LEU A 229 7.65 1.55 13.85
C LEU A 229 8.37 2.15 12.63
N PRO A 230 9.68 2.47 12.70
CA PRO A 230 10.45 2.80 11.52
C PRO A 230 10.39 1.65 10.51
N VAL A 231 9.90 1.96 9.31
CA VAL A 231 10.02 1.09 8.13
C VAL A 231 10.83 1.83 7.09
N VAL A 232 11.65 1.10 6.34
CA VAL A 232 12.65 1.72 5.48
C VAL A 232 12.77 0.97 4.15
N ASN A 233 12.91 1.70 3.07
CA ASN A 233 13.30 1.19 1.76
C ASN A 233 14.65 1.80 1.35
N SER A 234 15.06 1.66 0.08
CA SER A 234 16.37 2.17 -0.36
C SER A 234 16.55 3.69 -0.24
N ARG A 235 15.46 4.45 -0.22
CA ARG A 235 15.50 5.93 -0.28
C ARG A 235 14.86 6.60 0.92
N TYR A 236 13.81 6.03 1.45
CA TYR A 236 12.95 6.67 2.42
C TYR A 236 12.83 5.81 3.67
N LEU A 237 12.79 6.49 4.80
CA LEU A 237 12.41 5.93 6.08
C LEU A 237 11.09 6.56 6.52
N PHE A 238 10.16 5.76 7.01
CA PHE A 238 8.85 6.20 7.46
C PHE A 238 8.69 5.86 8.92
N VAL A 239 8.28 6.85 9.71
CA VAL A 239 7.96 6.68 11.12
C VAL A 239 6.54 7.13 11.38
N ARG A 240 5.86 6.42 12.27
CA ARG A 240 4.64 6.93 12.88
C ARG A 240 5.04 7.80 14.07
N ALA A 241 4.48 9.01 14.17
CA ALA A 241 4.71 9.91 15.29
C ALA A 241 3.38 10.47 15.78
N ASP A 242 3.33 10.93 17.03
CA ASP A 242 2.21 11.71 17.52
C ASP A 242 2.09 13.01 16.71
N GLY A 243 0.84 13.43 16.48
CA GLY A 243 0.48 14.68 15.83
C GLY A 243 0.65 15.89 16.75
N ALA A 244 0.10 17.03 16.31
CA ALA A 244 0.09 18.25 17.13
C ALA A 244 -0.75 18.03 18.40
N GLU A 245 -1.84 17.28 18.28
CA GLU A 245 -2.65 16.82 19.39
C GLU A 245 -2.24 15.38 19.79
N SER A 246 -2.29 15.06 21.08
CA SER A 246 -1.81 13.76 21.62
C SER A 246 -2.61 12.53 21.16
N TRP A 247 -3.72 12.73 20.48
CA TRP A 247 -4.57 11.67 19.92
C TRP A 247 -4.48 11.59 18.40
N GLU A 248 -3.86 12.58 17.77
CA GLU A 248 -3.59 12.55 16.34
C GLU A 248 -2.29 11.78 16.10
N TRP A 249 -2.23 11.10 14.97
CA TRP A 249 -1.02 10.45 14.49
C TRP A 249 -0.67 11.05 13.15
N ARG A 250 0.63 11.13 12.87
CA ARG A 250 1.14 11.41 11.53
C ARG A 250 2.10 10.34 11.09
N LEU A 251 2.13 10.10 9.79
CA LEU A 251 3.18 9.32 9.14
C LEU A 251 4.20 10.31 8.60
N ALA A 252 5.41 10.33 9.15
CA ALA A 252 6.49 11.17 8.65
C ALA A 252 7.41 10.34 7.76
N ARG A 253 7.80 10.91 6.62
CA ARG A 253 8.78 10.36 5.68
C ARG A 253 10.06 11.16 5.74
N LEU A 254 11.15 10.49 6.07
CA LEU A 254 12.52 10.97 5.97
C LEU A 254 13.12 10.50 4.63
N ASP A 255 13.55 11.43 3.77
CA ASP A 255 14.42 11.10 2.62
C ASP A 255 15.86 10.91 3.14
N LEU A 256 16.41 9.71 2.99
CA LEU A 256 17.72 9.34 3.52
C LEU A 256 18.89 10.03 2.81
N GLN A 257 18.66 10.64 1.64
CA GLN A 257 19.69 11.38 0.90
C GLN A 257 19.70 12.86 1.29
N THR A 258 18.52 13.47 1.41
CA THR A 258 18.40 14.92 1.69
C THR A 258 18.21 15.22 3.18
N LEU A 259 17.90 14.20 3.97
CA LEU A 259 17.46 14.28 5.37
C LEU A 259 16.20 15.14 5.55
N GLU A 260 15.44 15.37 4.48
CA GLU A 260 14.18 16.08 4.53
C GLU A 260 13.09 15.19 5.11
N VAL A 261 12.41 15.71 6.14
CA VAL A 261 11.27 15.11 6.81
C VAL A 261 10.01 15.81 6.35
N GLN A 262 9.07 15.04 5.81
CA GLN A 262 7.75 15.52 5.39
C GLN A 262 6.65 14.65 6.00
N SER A 263 5.62 15.30 6.52
CA SER A 263 4.39 14.65 6.93
C SER A 263 3.61 14.20 5.72
N LEU A 264 3.14 12.95 5.75
CA LEU A 264 2.30 12.38 4.72
C LEU A 264 0.86 12.37 5.19
N ARG A 265 -0.04 12.86 4.33
CA ARG A 265 -1.47 12.71 4.53
C ARG A 265 -1.90 11.33 4.07
N MET A 266 -2.43 10.50 4.95
CA MET A 266 -2.97 9.20 4.56
C MET A 266 -4.45 9.33 4.20
N ILE A 267 -4.83 8.90 3.02
CA ILE A 267 -6.21 8.88 2.53
C ILE A 267 -6.64 7.43 2.40
N GLY A 268 -7.79 7.06 2.96
CA GLY A 268 -8.29 5.69 2.92
C GLY A 268 -7.77 4.76 4.04
N LEU A 269 -6.94 5.29 4.94
CA LEU A 269 -6.38 4.56 6.07
C LEU A 269 -6.50 5.37 7.36
N ASP A 270 -7.30 4.88 8.32
CA ASP A 270 -7.34 5.43 9.68
C ASP A 270 -6.17 4.86 10.50
N HIS A 271 -5.33 5.73 11.04
CA HIS A 271 -4.18 5.37 11.88
C HIS A 271 -4.56 4.49 13.10
N ASN A 272 -5.79 4.61 13.61
CA ASN A 272 -6.26 3.83 14.75
C ASN A 272 -6.60 2.38 14.37
N GLU A 273 -6.85 2.13 13.08
CA GLU A 273 -7.20 0.81 12.58
C GLU A 273 -6.01 0.07 11.98
N VAL A 274 -4.87 0.75 11.76
CA VAL A 274 -3.62 0.15 11.26
C VAL A 274 -3.04 -0.77 12.32
N LEU A 275 -3.00 -2.07 11.99
CA LEU A 275 -2.35 -3.08 12.82
C LEU A 275 -0.85 -3.17 12.54
N ALA A 276 -0.51 -3.12 11.25
CA ALA A 276 0.86 -3.26 10.75
C ALA A 276 0.99 -2.57 9.40
N TYR A 277 2.19 -2.15 9.04
CA TYR A 277 2.52 -1.73 7.69
C TYR A 277 3.95 -2.12 7.35
N CYS A 278 4.20 -2.32 6.07
CA CYS A 278 5.53 -2.55 5.52
C CYS A 278 5.68 -1.76 4.22
N ILE A 279 6.86 -1.83 3.63
CA ILE A 279 7.20 -1.01 2.49
C ILE A 279 8.06 -1.76 1.49
N SER A 280 7.82 -1.50 0.21
CA SER A 280 8.70 -1.85 -0.91
C SER A 280 9.33 -0.59 -1.50
N GLU A 281 10.06 -0.73 -2.60
CA GLU A 281 10.62 0.41 -3.31
C GLU A 281 9.54 1.35 -3.89
N GLY A 282 8.39 0.80 -4.29
CA GLY A 282 7.33 1.55 -4.97
C GLY A 282 6.04 1.73 -4.19
N ASP A 283 5.83 0.93 -3.15
CA ASP A 283 4.53 0.81 -2.48
C ASP A 283 4.69 0.71 -0.97
N MET A 284 3.70 1.24 -0.25
CA MET A 284 3.47 0.98 1.15
C MET A 284 2.28 0.05 1.28
N PHE A 285 2.41 -0.96 2.12
CA PHE A 285 1.35 -1.93 2.39
C PHE A 285 0.92 -1.81 3.84
N ALA A 286 -0.37 -1.93 4.12
CA ALA A 286 -0.89 -1.90 5.47
C ALA A 286 -1.92 -3.00 5.69
N ILE A 287 -2.04 -3.45 6.93
CA ILE A 287 -3.15 -4.28 7.39
C ILE A 287 -4.01 -3.46 8.32
N ARG A 288 -5.32 -3.42 8.03
CA ARG A 288 -6.33 -2.67 8.79
C ARG A 288 -7.34 -3.62 9.40
N SER A 289 -7.68 -3.43 10.68
CA SER A 289 -8.78 -4.17 11.31
C SER A 289 -10.12 -3.85 10.64
N CYS A 290 -10.92 -4.86 10.31
CA CYS A 290 -12.32 -4.68 9.88
C CYS A 290 -13.27 -4.47 11.07
N ALA A 291 -12.89 -4.99 12.25
CA ALA A 291 -13.73 -4.99 13.43
C ALA A 291 -13.43 -3.79 14.32
N SER A 292 -14.50 -3.18 14.86
CA SER A 292 -14.38 -2.23 15.96
C SER A 292 -13.75 -2.95 17.16
N PRO A 293 -12.82 -2.32 17.89
CA PRO A 293 -12.05 -2.95 18.99
C PRO A 293 -12.89 -3.52 20.15
N ALA A 294 -14.21 -3.35 20.14
CA ALA A 294 -15.11 -3.79 21.21
C ALA A 294 -15.58 -5.26 21.12
N SER A 295 -15.43 -5.98 20.00
CA SER A 295 -15.95 -7.35 19.87
C SER A 295 -14.84 -8.41 20.00
N SER A 296 -14.70 -9.02 21.17
CA SER A 296 -13.55 -9.88 21.52
C SER A 296 -13.67 -11.37 21.16
N ALA A 297 -14.67 -11.81 20.38
CA ALA A 297 -15.01 -13.23 20.25
C ALA A 297 -14.90 -13.81 18.82
N GLU A 298 -14.87 -13.00 17.77
CA GLU A 298 -14.75 -13.49 16.39
C GLU A 298 -13.32 -13.30 15.87
N ALA A 299 -12.89 -14.24 15.00
CA ALA A 299 -11.62 -14.13 14.29
C ALA A 299 -11.51 -12.76 13.64
N ALA A 300 -10.47 -12.00 13.95
CA ALA A 300 -10.35 -10.66 13.37
C ALA A 300 -10.17 -10.79 11.86
N LYS A 301 -11.09 -10.16 11.14
CA LYS A 301 -10.96 -9.94 9.72
C LYS A 301 -10.14 -8.68 9.52
N VAL A 302 -9.24 -8.72 8.55
CA VAL A 302 -8.43 -7.56 8.20
C VAL A 302 -8.51 -7.28 6.70
N HIS A 303 -8.40 -6.00 6.35
CA HIS A 303 -8.15 -5.57 4.98
C HIS A 303 -6.65 -5.42 4.76
N PHE A 304 -6.19 -5.91 3.62
CA PHE A 304 -4.89 -5.58 3.09
C PHE A 304 -5.02 -4.33 2.21
N LEU A 305 -4.19 -3.32 2.48
CA LEU A 305 -4.20 -2.06 1.76
C LEU A 305 -2.86 -1.82 1.10
N ARG A 306 -2.90 -1.09 -0.01
CA ARG A 306 -1.72 -0.63 -0.74
C ARG A 306 -1.85 0.87 -0.99
N ALA A 307 -0.77 1.59 -0.80
CA ALA A 307 -0.60 2.94 -1.31
C ALA A 307 0.68 2.97 -2.15
N SER A 308 0.59 3.43 -3.40
CA SER A 308 1.80 3.71 -4.16
C SER A 308 2.52 4.88 -3.50
N LEU A 309 3.79 4.70 -3.17
CA LEU A 309 4.61 5.76 -2.61
C LEU A 309 4.85 6.87 -3.61
N GLY A 310 4.64 6.57 -4.89
CA GLY A 310 5.42 7.17 -5.93
C GLY A 310 6.90 7.00 -5.57
N THR A 311 7.58 6.06 -6.23
CA THR A 311 8.88 6.48 -6.74
C THR A 311 8.63 7.83 -7.42
N GLY A 312 9.59 8.75 -7.39
CA GLY A 312 9.45 10.01 -8.10
C GLY A 312 9.31 9.79 -9.62
N ASP A 313 8.23 9.18 -10.07
CA ASP A 313 7.80 8.85 -11.41
C ASP A 313 6.29 9.08 -11.58
N SER A 314 5.46 9.06 -10.53
CA SER A 314 4.04 9.47 -10.69
C SER A 314 3.89 11.00 -10.60
N VAL A 315 4.51 11.66 -9.61
CA VAL A 315 4.58 13.13 -9.51
C VAL A 315 5.64 13.73 -10.46
N PRO A 316 6.83 13.13 -10.60
CA PRO A 316 7.78 13.54 -11.64
C PRO A 316 7.33 13.26 -13.06
N ARG A 317 6.41 12.33 -13.37
CA ARG A 317 5.82 12.33 -14.73
C ARG A 317 4.96 13.54 -14.98
N LEU A 318 4.20 14.05 -14.02
CA LEU A 318 3.44 15.27 -14.24
C LEU A 318 4.39 16.46 -14.39
N VAL A 319 5.29 16.66 -13.42
CA VAL A 319 6.22 17.79 -13.45
C VAL A 319 7.18 17.69 -14.64
N ALA A 320 7.75 16.52 -14.95
CA ALA A 320 8.64 16.35 -16.09
C ALA A 320 7.89 16.38 -17.43
N ALA A 321 6.68 15.81 -17.54
CA ALA A 321 5.88 15.94 -18.76
C ALA A 321 5.51 17.39 -19.01
N ILE A 322 5.03 18.11 -17.99
CA ILE A 322 4.71 19.54 -18.11
C ILE A 322 5.98 20.36 -18.36
N ALA A 323 7.11 20.05 -17.71
CA ALA A 323 8.39 20.71 -17.98
C ALA A 323 8.94 20.42 -19.38
N SER A 324 8.57 19.28 -19.99
CA SER A 324 8.90 18.97 -21.39
C SER A 324 8.06 19.75 -22.40
N VAL A 325 6.95 20.35 -21.96
CA VAL A 325 6.16 21.25 -22.81
C VAL A 325 6.91 22.58 -22.92
N ASP A 326 7.35 22.93 -24.13
CA ASP A 326 7.93 24.24 -24.39
C ASP A 326 6.87 25.33 -24.30
N LEU A 327 6.72 25.93 -23.11
CA LEU A 327 5.76 27.01 -22.85
C LEU A 327 6.05 28.29 -23.65
N LYS A 328 7.21 28.42 -24.30
CA LYS A 328 7.52 29.55 -25.19
C LYS A 328 6.96 29.34 -26.60
N ALA A 329 6.74 28.10 -27.01
CA ALA A 329 6.14 27.84 -28.31
C ALA A 329 4.66 28.29 -28.32
N PRO A 330 4.09 28.65 -29.48
CA PRO A 330 2.67 28.98 -29.59
C PRO A 330 1.78 27.84 -29.09
N VAL A 331 0.69 28.19 -28.42
CA VAL A 331 -0.35 27.23 -28.00
C VAL A 331 -0.92 26.50 -29.22
N GLN A 332 -1.06 25.18 -29.11
CA GLN A 332 -1.62 24.33 -30.15
C GLN A 332 -3.00 23.83 -29.67
N PRO A 333 -4.10 24.58 -29.90
CA PRO A 333 -5.41 24.18 -29.40
C PRO A 333 -5.90 22.91 -30.10
N LEU A 334 -6.26 21.89 -29.32
CA LEU A 334 -7.04 20.75 -29.75
C LEU A 334 -8.48 20.94 -29.27
N THR A 335 -9.45 20.87 -30.18
CA THR A 335 -10.87 21.02 -29.84
C THR A 335 -11.57 19.67 -29.81
N PHE A 336 -12.26 19.34 -28.72
CA PHE A 336 -13.17 18.21 -28.64
C PHE A 336 -14.60 18.71 -28.90
N ARG A 337 -15.27 18.21 -29.94
CA ARG A 337 -16.69 18.52 -30.23
C ARG A 337 -17.60 17.46 -29.63
N LEU A 338 -18.59 17.88 -28.86
CA LEU A 338 -19.48 16.98 -28.11
C LEU A 338 -20.88 16.93 -28.74
N ALA A 339 -21.67 15.91 -28.37
CA ALA A 339 -22.99 15.63 -28.94
C ALA A 339 -24.01 16.76 -28.73
N ASP A 340 -23.89 17.50 -27.63
CA ASP A 340 -24.74 18.66 -27.31
C ASP A 340 -24.31 19.96 -28.03
N GLY A 341 -23.27 19.89 -28.87
CA GLY A 341 -22.69 21.03 -29.55
C GLY A 341 -21.67 21.82 -28.72
N ALA A 342 -21.40 21.41 -27.47
CA ALA A 342 -20.33 21.97 -26.67
C ALA A 342 -18.95 21.65 -27.27
N ALA A 343 -17.97 22.49 -26.95
CA ALA A 343 -16.61 22.35 -27.41
C ALA A 343 -15.63 22.61 -26.27
N LEU A 344 -14.80 21.61 -25.96
CA LEU A 344 -13.73 21.75 -24.96
C LEU A 344 -12.39 21.90 -25.66
N GLN A 345 -11.57 22.85 -25.19
CA GLN A 345 -10.24 23.10 -25.76
C GLN A 345 -9.15 22.81 -24.74
N VAL A 346 -8.08 22.19 -25.23
CA VAL A 346 -6.88 21.90 -24.44
C VAL A 346 -5.65 22.04 -25.33
N ASP A 347 -4.51 22.36 -24.71
CA ASP A 347 -3.24 22.40 -25.45
C ASP A 347 -2.80 20.98 -25.83
N ARG A 348 -2.70 20.72 -27.13
CA ARG A 348 -2.22 19.48 -27.73
C ARG A 348 -0.91 19.02 -27.12
N ARG A 349 0.00 19.95 -26.85
CA ARG A 349 1.34 19.64 -26.32
C ARG A 349 1.25 18.97 -24.96
N THR A 350 0.31 19.41 -24.12
CA THR A 350 0.11 18.84 -22.79
C THR A 350 -0.47 17.44 -22.87
N LEU A 351 -1.46 17.20 -23.74
CA LEU A 351 -2.01 15.86 -23.92
C LEU A 351 -0.96 14.86 -24.41
N VAL A 352 -0.15 15.26 -25.40
CA VAL A 352 0.93 14.42 -25.95
C VAL A 352 1.98 14.10 -24.90
N ALA A 353 2.35 15.08 -24.06
CA ALA A 353 3.31 14.85 -22.99
C ALA A 353 2.77 13.91 -21.89
N ARG A 354 1.45 13.85 -21.71
CA ARG A 354 0.80 13.17 -20.58
C ARG A 354 0.18 11.83 -20.90
N SER A 355 -0.09 11.55 -22.18
CA SER A 355 -0.76 10.33 -22.61
C SER A 355 -0.15 9.80 -23.90
N GLU A 356 0.37 8.57 -23.82
CA GLU A 356 0.90 7.86 -24.99
C GLU A 356 -0.20 7.62 -26.04
N TYR A 357 -1.44 7.41 -25.60
CA TYR A 357 -2.59 7.30 -26.50
C TYR A 357 -2.75 8.60 -27.32
N PHE A 358 -2.81 9.76 -26.65
CA PHE A 358 -2.95 11.04 -27.35
C PHE A 358 -1.71 11.35 -28.20
N GLN A 359 -0.51 10.98 -27.76
CA GLN A 359 0.70 11.08 -28.58
C GLN A 359 0.55 10.30 -29.89
N ARG A 360 0.13 9.03 -29.83
CA ARG A 360 -0.06 8.19 -31.02
C ARG A 360 -1.19 8.72 -31.90
N MET A 361 -2.34 9.06 -31.32
CA MET A 361 -3.50 9.60 -32.04
C MET A 361 -3.12 10.87 -32.80
N LEU A 362 -2.44 11.81 -32.13
CA LEU A 362 -2.03 13.10 -32.67
C LEU A 362 -0.70 13.04 -33.42
N SER A 363 -0.15 11.88 -33.71
CA SER A 363 1.00 11.70 -34.63
C SER A 363 0.72 10.67 -35.73
N SER A 364 -0.52 10.20 -35.80
CA SER A 364 -0.94 9.13 -36.72
C SER A 364 -1.11 9.58 -38.16
N GLY A 365 -1.15 10.88 -38.45
CA GLY A 365 -1.49 11.42 -39.77
C GLY A 365 -2.98 11.35 -40.13
N LEU A 366 -3.84 10.91 -39.19
CA LEU A 366 -5.30 10.82 -39.32
C LEU A 366 -5.98 12.19 -39.18
N ARG A 367 -7.32 12.21 -39.18
CA ARG A 367 -8.14 13.43 -39.17
C ARG A 367 -7.74 14.35 -38.02
N GLU A 368 -7.62 13.79 -36.83
CA GLU A 368 -7.37 14.48 -35.56
C GLU A 368 -6.03 15.22 -35.57
N ASP A 369 -5.00 14.63 -36.21
CA ASP A 369 -3.69 15.24 -36.39
C ASP A 369 -3.75 16.48 -37.29
N ARG A 370 -4.53 16.42 -38.39
CA ARG A 370 -4.62 17.47 -39.41
C ARG A 370 -5.56 18.61 -39.03
N SER A 371 -6.72 18.30 -38.47
CA SER A 371 -7.75 19.31 -38.14
C SER A 371 -7.55 19.93 -36.77
N SER A 372 -6.71 19.34 -35.90
CA SER A 372 -6.66 19.70 -34.48
C SER A 372 -8.06 19.68 -33.83
N GLU A 373 -8.85 18.67 -34.22
CA GLU A 373 -10.21 18.49 -33.76
C GLU A 373 -10.49 17.00 -33.54
N VAL A 374 -11.04 16.67 -32.38
CA VAL A 374 -11.55 15.34 -32.04
C VAL A 374 -13.08 15.42 -32.02
N ASP A 375 -13.71 14.63 -32.89
CA ASP A 375 -15.14 14.68 -33.14
C ASP A 375 -15.84 13.57 -32.33
N LEU A 376 -16.54 13.97 -31.26
CA LEU A 376 -17.28 13.10 -30.36
C LEU A 376 -18.79 13.38 -30.43
N THR A 377 -19.28 13.99 -31.52
CA THR A 377 -20.71 14.37 -31.62
C THR A 377 -21.66 13.17 -31.67
N GLU A 378 -21.15 12.00 -32.04
CA GLU A 378 -21.92 10.75 -32.08
C GLU A 378 -21.73 9.89 -30.81
N ASP A 379 -20.95 10.37 -29.84
CA ASP A 379 -20.60 9.64 -28.63
C ASP A 379 -21.42 10.13 -27.44
N SER A 380 -22.42 9.35 -27.04
CA SER A 380 -23.29 9.67 -25.91
C SER A 380 -22.59 9.64 -24.56
N ASP A 381 -21.43 8.96 -24.47
CA ASP A 381 -20.70 8.79 -23.21
C ASP A 381 -19.71 9.95 -22.94
N ALA A 382 -19.49 10.83 -23.94
CA ALA A 382 -18.57 11.97 -23.86
C ALA A 382 -19.35 13.30 -23.78
N ASP A 383 -20.01 13.53 -22.65
CA ASP A 383 -20.58 14.85 -22.32
C ASP A 383 -19.54 15.82 -21.76
N GLU A 384 -19.92 17.10 -21.60
CA GLU A 384 -19.02 18.13 -21.08
C GLU A 384 -18.46 17.77 -19.69
N ALA A 385 -19.29 17.19 -18.83
CA ALA A 385 -18.93 16.86 -17.46
C ALA A 385 -17.87 15.74 -17.39
N SER A 386 -18.12 14.61 -18.06
CA SER A 386 -17.24 13.44 -18.07
C SER A 386 -15.90 13.75 -18.75
N LEU A 387 -15.94 14.46 -19.89
CA LEU A 387 -14.72 14.83 -20.59
C LEU A 387 -13.92 15.89 -19.81
N SER A 388 -14.58 16.83 -19.13
CA SER A 388 -13.89 17.80 -18.26
C SER A 388 -13.13 17.12 -17.13
N VAL A 389 -13.71 16.09 -16.52
CA VAL A 389 -13.03 15.31 -15.47
C VAL A 389 -11.81 14.58 -16.03
N LEU A 390 -11.95 13.94 -17.19
CA LEU A 390 -10.83 13.28 -17.87
C LEU A 390 -9.72 14.26 -18.23
N LEU A 391 -10.04 15.39 -18.85
CA LEU A 391 -9.06 16.40 -19.25
C LEU A 391 -8.36 16.99 -18.02
N ARG A 392 -9.11 17.31 -16.96
CA ARG A 392 -8.52 17.78 -15.69
C ARG A 392 -7.55 16.75 -15.14
N PHE A 393 -7.91 15.47 -15.13
CA PHE A 393 -7.02 14.40 -14.70
C PHE A 393 -5.74 14.35 -15.54
N VAL A 394 -5.83 14.42 -16.87
CA VAL A 394 -4.64 14.42 -17.74
C VAL A 394 -3.73 15.62 -17.45
N LEU A 395 -4.32 16.79 -17.21
CA LEU A 395 -3.60 18.05 -16.99
C LEU A 395 -2.93 18.14 -15.62
N CYS A 396 -3.51 17.56 -14.56
CA CYS A 396 -3.01 17.77 -13.20
C CYS A 396 -3.07 16.55 -12.27
N ASP A 397 -3.35 15.35 -12.79
CA ASP A 397 -3.56 14.12 -12.00
C ASP A 397 -4.63 14.25 -10.91
N ALA A 398 -5.50 15.27 -11.00
CA ALA A 398 -6.54 15.52 -10.02
C ALA A 398 -7.78 14.67 -10.31
N TRP A 399 -8.20 13.94 -9.29
CA TRP A 399 -9.48 13.23 -9.25
C TRP A 399 -10.13 13.51 -7.89
N GLU A 400 -11.24 14.24 -7.93
CA GLU A 400 -12.07 14.49 -6.73
C GLU A 400 -13.21 13.45 -6.64
N GLY A 401 -13.38 12.64 -7.67
CA GLY A 401 -14.57 11.86 -7.92
C GLY A 401 -15.76 12.74 -8.32
N PRO A 402 -16.68 12.23 -9.15
CA PRO A 402 -18.04 12.75 -9.08
C PRO A 402 -18.55 12.53 -7.65
N HIS A 403 -19.58 13.26 -7.22
CA HIS A 403 -20.15 13.05 -5.88
C HIS A 403 -20.90 11.70 -5.87
N ASP A 404 -22.07 11.59 -5.24
CA ASP A 404 -22.89 10.35 -5.31
C ASP A 404 -23.50 10.10 -6.71
N ASP A 405 -22.84 10.54 -7.78
CA ASP A 405 -23.24 10.42 -9.19
C ASP A 405 -22.48 9.26 -9.86
N ALA A 406 -23.06 8.06 -9.73
CA ALA A 406 -22.55 6.85 -10.36
C ALA A 406 -22.56 6.92 -11.89
N GLU A 407 -23.50 7.69 -12.47
CA GLU A 407 -23.64 7.79 -13.92
C GLU A 407 -22.45 8.52 -14.54
N LEU A 408 -22.07 9.65 -13.95
CA LEU A 408 -20.85 10.36 -14.34
C LEU A 408 -19.61 9.50 -14.09
N ALA A 409 -19.55 8.74 -12.99
CA ALA A 409 -18.42 7.85 -12.71
C ALA A 409 -18.24 6.76 -13.78
N PHE A 410 -19.34 6.15 -14.25
CA PHE A 410 -19.30 5.17 -15.34
C PHE A 410 -18.88 5.78 -16.67
N ARG A 411 -19.37 6.98 -17.01
CA ARG A 411 -18.93 7.68 -18.23
C ARG A 411 -17.43 7.95 -18.18
N VAL A 412 -16.92 8.45 -17.06
CA VAL A 412 -15.47 8.67 -16.89
C VAL A 412 -14.69 7.34 -16.94
N TRP A 413 -15.20 6.27 -16.33
CA TRP A 413 -14.59 4.94 -16.40
C TRP A 413 -14.47 4.46 -17.85
N GLY A 414 -15.55 4.57 -18.65
CA GLY A 414 -15.54 4.19 -20.07
C GLY A 414 -14.58 5.06 -20.91
N LEU A 415 -14.53 6.37 -20.66
CA LEU A 415 -13.57 7.24 -21.34
C LEU A 415 -12.12 6.94 -20.92
N ALA A 416 -11.87 6.66 -19.63
CA ALA A 416 -10.55 6.32 -19.14
C ALA A 416 -10.01 5.03 -19.76
N ASP A 417 -10.86 4.02 -19.94
CA ASP A 417 -10.50 2.80 -20.66
C ASP A 417 -10.16 3.11 -22.13
N ARG A 418 -11.06 3.83 -22.80
CA ARG A 418 -10.91 4.20 -24.22
C ARG A 418 -9.63 4.98 -24.51
N TYR A 419 -9.29 5.94 -23.65
CA TYR A 419 -8.10 6.78 -23.77
C TYR A 419 -6.85 6.19 -23.08
N GLN A 420 -6.94 4.94 -22.60
CA GLN A 420 -5.84 4.20 -21.97
C GLN A 420 -5.22 4.96 -20.79
N LEU A 421 -6.07 5.44 -19.89
CA LEU A 421 -5.72 6.15 -18.66
C LEU A 421 -5.92 5.22 -17.46
N PRO A 422 -5.06 4.20 -17.23
CA PRO A 422 -5.29 3.16 -16.24
C PRO A 422 -5.47 3.72 -14.83
N LYS A 423 -4.69 4.75 -14.44
CA LYS A 423 -4.84 5.36 -13.11
C LYS A 423 -6.23 5.97 -12.91
N LEU A 424 -6.78 6.67 -13.91
CA LEU A 424 -8.13 7.22 -13.83
C LEU A 424 -9.19 6.12 -13.83
N LEU A 425 -8.97 5.06 -14.62
CA LEU A 425 -9.85 3.88 -14.66
C LEU A 425 -10.00 3.27 -13.26
N HIS A 426 -8.89 3.02 -12.57
CA HIS A 426 -8.88 2.48 -11.20
C HIS A 426 -9.54 3.44 -10.20
N LEU A 427 -9.27 4.74 -10.30
CA LEU A 427 -9.88 5.76 -9.43
C LEU A 427 -11.41 5.85 -9.60
N ALA A 428 -11.89 5.73 -10.84
CA ALA A 428 -13.32 5.68 -11.14
C ALA A 428 -13.94 4.37 -10.63
N GLU A 429 -13.28 3.23 -10.80
CA GLU A 429 -13.73 1.94 -10.31
C GLU A 429 -13.80 1.89 -8.78
N ALA A 430 -12.77 2.39 -8.08
CA ALA A 430 -12.74 2.50 -6.63
C ALA A 430 -13.84 3.46 -6.10
N HIS A 431 -14.15 4.51 -6.83
CA HIS A 431 -15.28 5.37 -6.51
C HIS A 431 -16.62 4.63 -6.65
N LEU A 432 -16.83 3.91 -7.75
CA LEU A 432 -18.02 3.09 -7.96
C LEU A 432 -18.16 2.00 -6.89
N HIS A 433 -17.07 1.36 -6.46
CA HIS A 433 -17.12 0.41 -5.33
C HIS A 433 -17.73 1.01 -4.07
N ARG A 434 -17.48 2.29 -3.77
CA ARG A 434 -18.07 2.97 -2.60
C ARG A 434 -19.57 3.23 -2.75
N LEU A 435 -20.05 3.36 -3.98
CA LEU A 435 -21.46 3.55 -4.31
C LEU A 435 -22.21 2.22 -4.48
N LEU A 436 -21.49 1.08 -4.44
CA LEU A 436 -22.09 -0.23 -4.58
C LEU A 436 -22.94 -0.57 -3.36
N SER A 437 -24.23 -0.80 -3.60
CA SER A 437 -25.22 -1.12 -2.58
C SER A 437 -26.23 -2.13 -3.12
N PRO A 438 -27.10 -2.71 -2.28
CA PRO A 438 -28.16 -3.60 -2.74
C PRO A 438 -29.06 -2.98 -3.83
N SER A 439 -29.28 -1.67 -3.79
CA SER A 439 -30.12 -0.96 -4.75
C SER A 439 -29.41 -0.55 -6.05
N THR A 440 -28.07 -0.57 -6.07
CA THR A 440 -27.29 -0.17 -7.26
C THR A 440 -26.64 -1.36 -7.97
N VAL A 441 -26.52 -2.52 -7.31
CA VAL A 441 -25.74 -3.67 -7.82
C VAL A 441 -26.20 -4.19 -9.18
N LEU A 442 -27.51 -4.23 -9.45
CA LEU A 442 -28.02 -4.74 -10.72
C LEU A 442 -27.66 -3.80 -11.87
N SER A 443 -27.91 -2.50 -11.70
CA SER A 443 -27.52 -1.46 -12.68
C SER A 443 -26.01 -1.48 -12.93
N PHE A 444 -25.21 -1.57 -11.87
CA PHE A 444 -23.74 -1.61 -11.99
C PHE A 444 -23.29 -2.85 -12.74
N LEU A 445 -23.80 -4.02 -12.37
CA LEU A 445 -23.48 -5.28 -13.02
C LEU A 445 -23.88 -5.27 -14.50
N GLY A 446 -25.00 -4.63 -14.85
CA GLY A 446 -25.42 -4.38 -16.23
C GLY A 446 -24.33 -3.74 -17.10
N ARG A 447 -23.55 -2.83 -16.50
CA ARG A 447 -22.48 -2.08 -17.17
C ARG A 447 -21.13 -2.77 -17.16
N VAL A 448 -20.78 -3.46 -16.07
CA VAL A 448 -19.46 -4.08 -15.91
C VAL A 448 -19.40 -5.55 -16.31
N ALA A 449 -20.52 -6.17 -16.67
CA ALA A 449 -20.56 -7.60 -16.98
C ALA A 449 -19.64 -7.99 -18.15
N GLY A 450 -18.66 -8.84 -17.86
CA GLY A 450 -17.68 -9.32 -18.82
C GLY A 450 -16.39 -8.51 -18.85
N SER A 451 -16.28 -7.44 -18.06
CA SER A 451 -15.03 -6.69 -17.88
C SER A 451 -13.95 -7.54 -17.21
N GLY A 452 -14.34 -8.47 -16.33
CA GLY A 452 -13.40 -9.20 -15.47
C GLY A 452 -12.71 -8.31 -14.43
N GLY A 453 -13.17 -7.06 -14.26
CA GLY A 453 -12.64 -6.11 -13.28
C GLY A 453 -13.12 -6.38 -11.86
N SER A 454 -12.50 -5.68 -10.90
CA SER A 454 -12.78 -5.82 -9.47
C SER A 454 -14.23 -5.43 -9.11
N LEU A 455 -14.81 -4.46 -9.82
CA LEU A 455 -16.20 -4.03 -9.61
C LEU A 455 -17.21 -5.08 -10.07
N GLU A 456 -16.93 -5.79 -11.16
CA GLU A 456 -17.78 -6.93 -11.57
C GLU A 456 -17.75 -8.02 -10.49
N GLU A 457 -16.58 -8.34 -9.97
CA GLU A 457 -16.42 -9.33 -8.90
C GLU A 457 -17.18 -8.93 -7.63
N ALA A 458 -17.07 -7.66 -7.19
CA ALA A 458 -17.82 -7.17 -6.04
C ALA A 458 -19.33 -7.20 -6.24
N CYS A 459 -19.82 -6.89 -7.45
CA CYS A 459 -21.24 -7.03 -7.77
C CYS A 459 -21.72 -8.49 -7.61
N TRP A 460 -20.94 -9.45 -8.12
CA TRP A 460 -21.26 -10.87 -7.94
C TRP A 460 -21.19 -11.31 -6.48
N MET A 461 -20.21 -10.86 -5.71
CA MET A 461 -20.12 -11.17 -4.28
C MET A 461 -21.33 -10.63 -3.49
N LEU A 462 -21.80 -9.43 -3.83
CA LEU A 462 -22.98 -8.86 -3.18
C LEU A 462 -24.26 -9.65 -3.52
N LEU A 463 -24.41 -10.06 -4.78
CA LEU A 463 -25.50 -10.96 -5.19
C LEU A 463 -25.39 -12.32 -4.51
N ASP A 464 -24.20 -12.91 -4.41
CA ASP A 464 -23.98 -14.19 -3.71
C ASP A 464 -24.43 -14.10 -2.24
N ARG A 465 -24.28 -12.94 -1.58
CA ARG A 465 -24.67 -12.73 -0.17
C ARG A 465 -26.15 -12.39 0.02
N LYS A 466 -26.77 -11.62 -0.88
CA LYS A 466 -28.10 -11.00 -0.67
C LYS A 466 -29.06 -11.12 -1.86
N GLY A 467 -28.72 -11.90 -2.88
CA GLY A 467 -29.34 -11.78 -4.19
C GLY A 467 -30.83 -12.15 -4.26
N SER A 468 -31.37 -13.02 -3.39
CA SER A 468 -32.82 -13.26 -3.34
C SER A 468 -33.60 -11.99 -3.01
N ALA A 469 -33.19 -11.26 -1.97
CA ALA A 469 -33.85 -10.01 -1.57
C ALA A 469 -33.67 -8.92 -2.63
N ILE A 470 -32.46 -8.81 -3.21
CA ILE A 470 -32.15 -7.81 -4.24
C ILE A 470 -33.01 -8.02 -5.49
N LEU A 471 -33.16 -9.27 -5.96
CA LEU A 471 -33.96 -9.56 -7.15
C LEU A 471 -35.47 -9.39 -6.92
N GLU A 472 -35.95 -9.59 -5.69
CA GLU A 472 -37.36 -9.35 -5.33
C GLU A 472 -37.67 -7.86 -5.18
N GLU A 473 -36.75 -7.08 -4.61
CA GLU A 473 -36.93 -5.64 -4.39
C GLU A 473 -36.74 -4.82 -5.67
N HIS A 474 -35.93 -5.31 -6.61
CA HIS A 474 -35.54 -4.60 -7.84
C HIS A 474 -35.92 -5.39 -9.12
N GLU A 475 -37.14 -5.93 -9.19
CA GLU A 475 -37.64 -6.69 -10.34
C GLU A 475 -37.62 -5.86 -11.64
N ASP A 476 -37.96 -4.57 -11.57
CA ASP A 476 -37.96 -3.67 -12.73
C ASP A 476 -36.55 -3.51 -13.36
N ASP A 477 -35.51 -3.43 -12.52
CA ASP A 477 -34.11 -3.33 -12.98
C ASP A 477 -33.65 -4.63 -13.64
N LEU A 478 -34.14 -5.77 -13.17
CA LEU A 478 -33.86 -7.07 -13.76
C LEU A 478 -34.45 -7.17 -15.17
N ASP A 479 -35.69 -6.74 -15.38
CA ASP A 479 -36.33 -6.71 -16.69
C ASP A 479 -35.57 -5.82 -17.68
N ALA A 480 -35.12 -4.64 -17.22
CA ALA A 480 -34.29 -3.74 -18.01
C ALA A 480 -32.97 -4.41 -18.43
N ILE A 481 -32.30 -5.12 -17.50
CA ILE A 481 -31.06 -5.85 -17.77
C ILE A 481 -31.31 -7.01 -18.75
N ILE A 482 -32.42 -7.73 -18.62
CA ILE A 482 -32.77 -8.82 -19.52
C ILE A 482 -32.94 -8.31 -20.95
N ALA A 483 -33.59 -7.15 -21.10
CA ALA A 483 -33.77 -6.51 -22.39
C ALA A 483 -32.44 -6.01 -23.00
N GLN A 484 -31.55 -5.45 -22.18
CA GLN A 484 -30.31 -4.80 -22.64
C GLN A 484 -29.13 -5.76 -22.80
N ASN A 485 -29.06 -6.83 -22.01
CA ASN A 485 -27.91 -7.73 -21.95
C ASN A 485 -28.32 -9.21 -21.77
N ALA A 486 -28.72 -9.86 -22.87
CA ALA A 486 -29.14 -11.26 -22.88
C ALA A 486 -28.07 -12.24 -22.33
N LYS A 487 -26.77 -11.90 -22.47
CA LYS A 487 -25.68 -12.72 -21.91
C LYS A 487 -25.66 -12.63 -20.38
N LEU A 488 -25.83 -11.44 -19.82
CA LEU A 488 -25.93 -11.23 -18.37
C LEU A 488 -27.20 -11.88 -17.82
N ALA A 489 -28.34 -11.73 -18.51
CA ALA A 489 -29.59 -12.41 -18.15
C ALA A 489 -29.41 -13.93 -18.01
N LYS A 490 -28.75 -14.55 -19.00
CA LYS A 490 -28.42 -15.98 -18.94
C LYS A 490 -27.53 -16.32 -17.74
N ARG A 491 -26.53 -15.48 -17.42
CA ARG A 491 -25.67 -15.66 -16.24
C ARG A 491 -26.48 -15.56 -14.95
N LEU A 492 -27.39 -14.59 -14.83
CA LEU A 492 -28.26 -14.41 -13.67
C LEU A 492 -29.23 -15.60 -13.48
N ILE A 493 -29.81 -16.12 -14.56
CA ILE A 493 -30.65 -17.32 -14.52
C ILE A 493 -29.86 -18.53 -14.04
N LEU A 494 -28.67 -18.76 -14.59
CA LEU A 494 -27.78 -19.88 -14.19
C LEU A 494 -27.27 -19.74 -12.76
N TRP A 495 -27.04 -18.50 -12.32
CA TRP A 495 -26.68 -18.16 -10.95
C TRP A 495 -27.84 -18.49 -9.99
N ARG A 496 -29.05 -18.03 -10.30
CA ARG A 496 -30.27 -18.29 -9.50
C ARG A 496 -30.63 -19.77 -9.43
N SER A 497 -30.41 -20.53 -10.50
CA SER A 497 -30.68 -21.98 -10.53
C SER A 497 -29.66 -22.83 -9.77
N GLY A 498 -28.66 -22.22 -9.13
CA GLY A 498 -27.59 -22.91 -8.41
C GLY A 498 -26.61 -23.66 -9.32
N CYS A 499 -26.75 -23.54 -10.65
CA CYS A 499 -25.90 -24.25 -11.61
C CYS A 499 -24.51 -23.61 -11.77
N SER A 500 -24.32 -22.38 -11.31
CA SER A 500 -23.09 -21.59 -11.53
C SER A 500 -21.93 -21.93 -10.57
N ALA A 501 -22.21 -22.46 -9.36
CA ALA A 501 -21.17 -22.66 -8.35
C ALA A 501 -20.07 -23.67 -8.74
N SER A 502 -20.34 -24.55 -9.72
CA SER A 502 -19.37 -25.55 -10.22
C SER A 502 -18.54 -25.07 -11.43
N ALA A 503 -19.01 -24.05 -12.16
CA ALA A 503 -18.37 -23.64 -13.42
C ALA A 503 -17.24 -22.57 -13.26
N LYS A 504 -17.05 -22.01 -12.05
CA LYS A 504 -16.08 -20.94 -11.77
C LYS A 504 -14.59 -21.35 -11.76
N ARG A 505 -14.21 -22.57 -12.17
CA ARG A 505 -12.78 -23.00 -12.25
C ARG A 505 -12.22 -23.22 -13.67
N ALA A 506 -12.96 -22.87 -14.71
CA ALA A 506 -12.48 -22.96 -16.09
C ALA A 506 -12.59 -21.61 -16.81
N ARG A 507 -11.74 -20.66 -16.42
CA ARG A 507 -11.27 -19.56 -17.26
C ARG A 507 -9.80 -19.35 -17.04
#